data_AF-A0A8A4TNS9-F1
#
_entry.id   AF-A0A8A4TNS9-F1
#
_cell.length_a   1.000
_cell.length_b   1.000
_cell.length_c   1.000
_cell.angle_alpha   90.00
_cell.angle_beta   90.00
_cell.angle_gamma   90.00
#
_symmetry.space_group_name_H-M   'P 1'
#
loop_
_entity.id
_entity.type
_entity.pdbx_description
1 polymer ?
#
loop_
_entity_poly.entity_id
_entity_poly.type
_entity_poly.pdbx_seq_one_letter_code
_entity_poly.pdbx_strand_id
1 'polypeptide(L)'
;MKTKAIRFNKTNLSSFMRDFGNGETFDSSVKDTEVSGLKFRVGLKRSVFQFEKRISGRKGSPVTLTIGAFPAVSIEEARQEARRLANLCERGIDPREEKKQRQAAKASQRIMLKDAVDEFFAIKEKKKLAPMTLKKYRNVITHQFAPNWMSRDIRSITPEMIEAQFYLVQETARERCFEMLKVFGNIWTTCAPIFKDSNEKRLLGTSPIPEVRELLDGVQKNRPNRPVIPSHLLGKFVVTLERLRDGFLSVDANNETNTLIECPAIGVITKDDITASGMTTSDITNDVVRNHATYPTHV
;
A
#
# COMPACT_ATOMS: atom_id res chain seq x y z
N MET A 1 -6.95 10.69 53.44
CA MET A 1 -5.50 10.41 53.53
C MET A 1 -4.72 11.65 53.11
N LYS A 2 -3.88 12.21 53.99
CA LYS A 2 -3.07 13.41 53.69
C LYS A 2 -1.97 13.03 52.70
N THR A 3 -1.98 13.58 51.49
CA THR A 3 -0.89 13.38 50.52
C THR A 3 0.36 14.10 51.04
N LYS A 4 1.42 13.36 51.38
CA LYS A 4 2.70 13.94 51.79
C LYS A 4 3.35 14.64 50.60
N ALA A 5 4.04 15.75 50.83
CA ALA A 5 4.83 16.43 49.81
C ALA A 5 6.31 16.25 50.13
N ILE A 6 7.11 15.80 49.17
CA ILE A 6 8.56 15.65 49.33
C ILE A 6 9.25 16.21 48.09
N ARG A 7 10.50 16.65 48.26
CA ARG A 7 11.35 16.95 47.11
C ARG A 7 11.74 15.66 46.42
N PHE A 8 11.43 15.53 45.13
CA PHE A 8 11.80 14.35 44.38
C PHE A 8 13.31 14.31 44.15
N ASN A 9 13.97 13.36 44.79
CA ASN A 9 15.33 12.93 44.50
C ASN A 9 15.36 11.39 44.51
N LYS A 10 16.42 10.77 43.98
CA LYS A 10 16.51 9.31 43.88
C LYS A 10 16.43 8.63 45.26
N THR A 11 17.00 9.26 46.29
CA THR A 11 17.09 8.74 47.67
C THR A 11 15.75 8.78 48.41
N ASN A 12 15.01 9.88 48.30
CA ASN A 12 13.70 10.07 48.94
C ASN A 12 12.66 9.20 48.25
N LEU A 13 12.73 9.06 46.91
CA LEU A 13 11.86 8.16 46.18
C LEU A 13 12.17 6.70 46.48
N SER A 14 13.44 6.31 46.61
CA SER A 14 13.80 4.94 47.00
C SER A 14 13.42 4.63 48.45
N SER A 15 13.60 5.58 49.38
CA SER A 15 13.11 5.46 50.76
C SER A 15 11.59 5.29 50.78
N PHE A 16 10.86 6.14 50.05
CA PHE A 16 9.41 6.03 49.92
C PHE A 16 9.00 4.68 49.33
N MET A 17 9.68 4.18 48.30
CA MET A 17 9.39 2.85 47.75
C MET A 17 9.65 1.71 48.75
N ARG A 18 10.61 1.84 49.66
CA ARG A 18 10.89 0.85 50.71
C ARG A 18 9.81 0.86 51.79
N ASP A 19 9.43 2.04 52.26
CA ASP A 19 8.43 2.21 53.32
C ASP A 19 7.05 1.69 52.91
N PHE A 20 6.73 1.78 51.61
CA PHE A 20 5.47 1.33 51.04
C PHE A 20 5.60 0.04 50.19
N GLY A 21 6.77 -0.60 50.23
CA GLY A 21 7.09 -1.77 49.41
C GLY A 21 6.53 -3.10 49.93
N ASN A 22 6.12 -3.15 51.21
CA ASN A 22 5.87 -4.43 51.90
C ASN A 22 4.55 -4.52 52.71
N GLY A 23 3.50 -3.73 52.45
CA GLY A 23 2.24 -3.99 53.18
C GLY A 23 1.06 -3.06 52.95
N GLU A 24 -0.07 -3.69 52.62
CA GLU A 24 -1.46 -3.36 52.97
C GLU A 24 -2.15 -2.10 52.40
N THR A 25 -1.45 -1.08 51.89
CA THR A 25 -2.13 0.12 51.35
C THR A 25 -1.94 0.27 49.83
N PHE A 26 -3.01 0.05 49.07
CA PHE A 26 -3.02 -0.11 47.60
C PHE A 26 -2.76 1.16 46.76
N ASP A 27 -2.64 2.35 47.35
CA ASP A 27 -2.54 3.61 46.60
C ASP A 27 -1.85 4.75 47.37
N SER A 28 -0.58 4.55 47.73
CA SER A 28 0.23 5.61 48.35
C SER A 28 0.80 6.52 47.26
N SER A 29 0.45 7.82 47.36
CA SER A 29 0.94 8.86 46.46
C SER A 29 1.60 10.01 47.23
N VAL A 30 2.63 10.58 46.62
CA VAL A 30 3.37 11.73 47.15
C VAL A 30 3.49 12.81 46.09
N LYS A 31 3.40 14.07 46.49
CA LYS A 31 3.54 15.23 45.60
C LYS A 31 4.99 15.73 45.59
N ASP A 32 5.44 16.21 44.44
CA ASP A 32 6.71 16.94 44.36
C ASP A 32 6.55 18.34 44.96
N THR A 33 7.60 18.84 45.60
CA THR A 33 7.64 20.22 46.12
C THR A 33 8.14 21.21 45.07
N GLU A 34 8.90 20.77 44.06
CA GLU A 34 9.44 21.66 43.03
C GLU A 34 8.46 21.96 41.90
N VAL A 35 7.70 20.95 41.45
CA VAL A 35 6.73 21.12 40.35
C VAL A 35 5.30 20.87 40.84
N SER A 36 4.49 21.92 40.79
CA SER A 36 3.07 21.83 41.16
C SER A 36 2.32 20.83 40.28
N GLY A 37 1.55 19.95 40.92
CA GLY A 37 0.73 18.93 40.23
C GLY A 37 1.48 17.64 39.88
N LEU A 38 2.80 17.56 40.04
CA LEU A 38 3.53 16.31 39.88
C LEU A 38 3.33 15.41 41.12
N LYS A 39 2.97 14.15 40.88
CA LYS A 39 2.75 13.10 41.86
C LYS A 39 3.54 11.85 41.50
N PHE A 40 4.02 11.15 42.52
CA PHE A 40 4.61 9.84 42.40
C PHE A 40 3.70 8.84 43.11
N ARG A 41 3.22 7.83 42.37
CA ARG A 41 2.34 6.78 42.87
C ARG A 41 3.12 5.47 42.87
N VAL A 42 3.16 4.81 44.02
CA VAL A 42 3.73 3.46 44.16
C VAL A 42 2.59 2.47 44.10
N GLY A 43 2.64 1.54 43.15
CA GLY A 43 1.72 0.41 43.07
C GLY A 43 2.48 -0.91 43.17
N LEU A 44 1.75 -2.01 43.42
CA LEU A 44 2.29 -3.37 43.65
C LEU A 44 3.37 -3.81 42.65
N LYS A 45 3.15 -3.54 41.35
CA LYS A 45 4.05 -4.00 40.27
C LYS A 45 4.90 -2.89 39.69
N ARG A 46 4.46 -1.64 39.79
CA ARG A 46 5.11 -0.50 39.14
C ARG A 46 4.87 0.78 39.89
N SER A 47 5.91 1.61 39.94
CA SER A 47 5.83 2.99 40.42
C SER A 47 5.78 3.94 39.24
N VAL A 48 4.93 4.95 39.32
CA VAL A 48 4.53 5.75 38.16
C VAL A 48 4.48 7.23 38.53
N PHE A 49 5.00 8.08 37.65
CA PHE A 49 4.81 9.53 37.71
C PHE A 49 3.45 9.90 37.11
N GLN A 50 2.68 10.64 37.88
CA GLN A 50 1.36 11.15 37.50
C GLN A 50 1.35 12.67 37.62
N PHE A 51 0.62 13.33 36.75
CA PHE A 51 0.36 14.76 36.80
C PHE A 51 -1.11 14.98 37.09
N GLU A 52 -1.43 15.79 38.09
CA GLU A 52 -2.79 16.16 38.46
C GLU A 52 -2.89 17.67 38.60
N LYS A 53 -3.64 18.30 37.70
CA LYS A 53 -3.93 19.74 37.76
C LYS A 53 -5.34 20.00 37.25
N ARG A 54 -5.96 21.05 37.77
CA ARG A 54 -7.25 21.54 37.30
C ARG A 54 -7.01 22.44 36.09
N ILE A 55 -7.81 22.28 35.04
CA ILE A 55 -7.75 23.13 33.85
C ILE A 55 -8.36 24.50 34.19
N SER A 56 -7.65 25.57 33.84
CA SER A 56 -8.14 26.94 34.02
C SER A 56 -9.38 27.17 33.14
N GLY A 57 -10.46 27.73 33.71
CA GLY A 57 -11.70 28.02 32.97
C GLY A 57 -12.72 26.87 32.86
N ARG A 58 -12.40 25.63 33.24
CA ARG A 58 -13.40 24.54 33.34
C ARG A 58 -13.81 24.28 34.80
N LYS A 59 -15.13 24.23 35.07
CA LYS A 59 -15.67 23.66 36.31
C LYS A 59 -15.77 22.14 36.17
N GLY A 60 -14.91 21.39 36.86
CA GLY A 60 -14.89 19.92 36.78
C GLY A 60 -13.89 19.28 37.74
N SER A 61 -13.70 17.96 37.67
CA SER A 61 -12.65 17.26 38.43
C SER A 61 -11.24 17.58 37.89
N PRO A 62 -10.18 17.45 38.71
CA PRO A 62 -8.80 17.61 38.24
C PRO A 62 -8.48 16.59 37.14
N VAL A 63 -7.69 16.99 36.16
CA VAL A 63 -7.22 16.08 35.12
C VAL A 63 -5.99 15.36 35.61
N THR A 64 -6.09 14.04 35.77
CA THR A 64 -4.97 13.17 36.10
C THR A 64 -4.41 12.52 34.83
N LEU A 65 -3.11 12.64 34.61
CA LEU A 65 -2.38 12.08 33.47
C LEU A 65 -1.19 11.26 33.97
N THR A 66 -0.94 10.13 33.35
CA THR A 66 0.26 9.33 33.63
C THR A 66 1.37 9.79 32.69
N ILE A 67 2.52 10.20 33.24
CA ILE A 67 3.71 10.59 32.47
C ILE A 67 4.49 9.34 32.07
N GLY A 68 4.81 8.47 33.04
CA GLY A 68 5.55 7.24 32.78
C GLY A 68 5.96 6.48 34.03
N ALA A 69 6.54 5.29 33.86
CA ALA A 69 6.99 4.43 34.95
C ALA A 69 8.43 4.76 35.37
N PHE A 70 8.71 4.69 36.67
CA PHE A 70 10.08 4.74 37.21
C PHE A 70 10.66 3.32 37.19
N PRO A 71 11.94 3.11 36.79
CA PRO A 71 12.98 4.09 36.45
C PRO A 71 13.08 4.44 34.95
N ALA A 72 12.16 3.97 34.12
CA ALA A 72 12.20 4.20 32.66
C ALA A 72 12.12 5.70 32.29
N VAL A 73 11.41 6.49 33.09
CA VAL A 73 11.41 7.96 33.01
C VAL A 73 12.21 8.53 34.18
N SER A 74 13.16 9.41 33.89
CA SER A 74 13.94 10.10 34.92
C SER A 74 13.13 11.18 35.65
N ILE A 75 13.57 11.57 36.84
CA ILE A 75 12.89 12.61 37.65
C ILE A 75 12.88 13.95 36.89
N GLU A 76 13.97 14.27 36.19
CA GLU A 76 14.09 15.53 35.46
C GLU A 76 13.16 15.56 34.24
N GLU A 77 13.10 14.47 33.46
CA GLU A 77 12.14 14.33 32.36
C GLU A 77 10.69 14.40 32.87
N ALA A 78 10.40 13.78 34.01
CA ALA A 78 9.07 13.85 34.62
C ALA A 78 8.70 15.28 35.04
N ARG A 79 9.66 16.07 35.55
CA ARG A 79 9.47 17.49 35.89
C ARG A 79 9.26 18.36 34.65
N GLN A 80 10.05 18.15 33.61
CA GLN A 80 9.92 18.87 32.35
C GLN A 80 8.54 18.63 31.70
N GLU A 81 8.10 17.37 31.62
CA GLU A 81 6.79 17.04 31.07
C GLU A 81 5.66 17.56 31.96
N ALA A 82 5.80 17.53 33.29
CA ALA A 82 4.83 18.12 34.20
C ALA A 82 4.70 19.66 34.03
N ARG A 83 5.82 20.39 33.83
CA ARG A 83 5.78 21.84 33.52
C ARG A 83 5.08 22.11 32.19
N ARG A 84 5.38 21.30 31.16
CA ARG A 84 4.71 21.38 29.85
C ARG A 84 3.20 21.18 29.98
N LEU A 85 2.76 20.15 30.70
CA LEU A 85 1.34 19.87 30.96
C LEU A 85 0.68 20.96 31.81
N ALA A 86 1.41 21.53 32.78
CA ALA A 86 0.93 22.64 33.59
C ALA A 86 0.62 23.90 32.77
N ASN A 87 1.49 24.24 31.83
CA ASN A 87 1.29 25.38 30.91
C ASN A 87 0.09 25.16 29.99
N LEU A 88 -0.11 23.92 29.50
CA LEU A 88 -1.28 23.58 28.66
C LEU A 88 -2.60 23.74 29.44
N CYS A 89 -2.65 23.24 30.68
CA CYS A 89 -3.80 23.39 31.56
C CYS A 89 -4.10 24.86 31.92
N GLU A 90 -3.06 25.70 32.06
CA GLU A 90 -3.21 27.14 32.32
C GLU A 90 -3.79 27.89 31.12
N ARG A 91 -3.42 27.47 29.90
CA ARG A 91 -4.00 27.97 28.65
C ARG A 91 -5.43 27.48 28.40
N GLY A 92 -6.00 26.67 29.30
CA GLY A 92 -7.35 26.12 29.16
C GLY A 92 -7.46 24.95 28.18
N ILE A 93 -6.33 24.44 27.66
CA ILE A 93 -6.29 23.32 26.70
C ILE A 93 -6.22 22.02 27.49
N ASP A 94 -7.15 21.09 27.24
CA ASP A 94 -7.09 19.74 27.82
C ASP A 94 -6.00 18.92 27.11
N PRO A 95 -4.93 18.48 27.81
CA PRO A 95 -3.86 17.70 27.18
C PRO A 95 -4.32 16.34 26.66
N ARG A 96 -5.44 15.79 27.16
CA ARG A 96 -6.05 14.56 26.62
C ARG A 96 -6.64 14.81 25.24
N GLU A 97 -7.34 15.92 25.09
CA GLU A 97 -7.92 16.34 23.81
C GLU A 97 -6.83 16.74 22.83
N GLU A 98 -5.79 17.48 23.25
CA GLU A 98 -4.64 17.82 22.40
C GLU A 98 -3.91 16.56 21.93
N LYS A 99 -3.65 15.59 22.82
CA LYS A 99 -3.02 14.31 22.42
C LYS A 99 -3.89 13.56 21.42
N LYS A 100 -5.22 13.52 21.64
CA LYS A 100 -6.17 12.89 20.71
C LYS A 100 -6.21 13.63 19.37
N GLN A 101 -6.24 14.96 19.37
CA GLN A 101 -6.26 15.79 18.16
C GLN A 101 -4.95 15.71 17.40
N ARG A 102 -3.80 15.68 18.08
CA ARG A 102 -2.48 15.53 17.43
C ARG A 102 -2.30 14.14 16.82
N GLN A 103 -2.79 13.10 17.51
CA GLN A 103 -2.86 11.75 16.95
C GLN A 103 -3.83 11.69 15.77
N ALA A 104 -5.00 12.32 15.87
CA ALA A 104 -5.96 12.40 14.77
C ALA A 104 -5.41 13.20 13.58
N ALA A 105 -4.66 14.30 13.81
CA ALA A 105 -4.04 15.13 12.79
C ALA A 105 -2.93 14.38 12.02
N LYS A 106 -2.13 13.58 12.72
CA LYS A 106 -1.12 12.70 12.09
C LYS A 106 -1.76 11.50 11.40
N ALA A 107 -2.78 10.89 12.00
CA ALA A 107 -3.58 9.85 11.36
C ALA A 107 -4.37 10.38 10.16
N SER A 108 -4.66 11.69 10.09
CA SER A 108 -5.33 12.34 8.95
C SER A 108 -4.38 12.93 7.93
N GLN A 109 -3.05 12.72 8.06
CA GLN A 109 -2.18 12.80 6.88
C GLN A 109 -2.72 11.80 5.87
N ARG A 110 -3.29 12.33 4.79
CA ARG A 110 -3.82 11.53 3.69
C ARG A 110 -2.64 10.88 3.01
N ILE A 111 -2.62 9.55 2.99
CA ILE A 111 -1.65 8.80 2.20
C ILE A 111 -2.33 8.60 0.86
N MET A 112 -1.97 9.41 -0.13
CA MET A 112 -2.57 9.26 -1.45
C MET A 112 -2.10 7.94 -2.07
N LEU A 113 -2.97 7.29 -2.84
CA LEU A 113 -2.60 6.03 -3.50
C LEU A 113 -1.38 6.22 -4.42
N LYS A 114 -1.26 7.37 -5.09
CA LYS A 114 -0.09 7.69 -5.91
C LYS A 114 1.22 7.57 -5.11
N ASP A 115 1.27 8.10 -3.88
CA ASP A 115 2.48 8.14 -3.07
C ASP A 115 2.85 6.71 -2.63
N ALA A 116 1.84 5.89 -2.32
CA ALA A 116 2.03 4.48 -2.02
C ALA A 116 2.53 3.68 -3.24
N VAL A 117 2.01 3.97 -4.44
CA VAL A 117 2.45 3.34 -5.70
C VAL A 117 3.90 3.70 -6.02
N ASP A 118 4.27 4.98 -5.87
CA ASP A 118 5.63 5.44 -6.14
C ASP A 118 6.64 4.79 -5.19
N GLU A 119 6.32 4.75 -3.88
CA GLU A 119 7.15 4.07 -2.88
C GLU A 119 7.24 2.56 -3.14
N PHE A 120 6.14 1.94 -3.56
CA PHE A 120 6.14 0.54 -3.97
C PHE A 120 7.14 0.28 -5.10
N PHE A 121 7.14 1.10 -6.16
CA PHE A 121 8.09 0.96 -7.27
C PHE A 121 9.53 1.20 -6.82
N ALA A 122 9.79 2.25 -6.04
CA ALA A 122 11.11 2.55 -5.51
C ALA A 122 11.70 1.35 -4.72
N ILE A 123 10.87 0.64 -3.95
CA ILE A 123 11.31 -0.55 -3.22
C ILE A 123 11.56 -1.73 -4.14
N LYS A 124 10.69 -1.98 -5.12
CA LYS A 124 10.87 -3.11 -6.04
C LYS A 124 12.11 -2.92 -6.92
N GLU A 125 12.41 -1.69 -7.33
CA GLU A 125 13.64 -1.34 -8.03
C GLU A 125 14.87 -1.53 -7.16
N LYS A 126 14.86 -1.05 -5.91
CA LYS A 126 15.95 -1.32 -4.94
C LYS A 126 16.20 -2.81 -4.72
N LYS A 127 15.14 -3.62 -4.72
CA LYS A 127 15.20 -5.09 -4.62
C LYS A 127 15.56 -5.79 -5.94
N LYS A 128 15.89 -5.04 -7.00
CA LYS A 128 16.28 -5.56 -8.32
C LYS A 128 15.25 -6.53 -8.90
N LEU A 129 13.95 -6.19 -8.81
CA LEU A 129 12.91 -6.98 -9.47
C LEU A 129 13.09 -6.92 -10.99
N ALA A 130 12.79 -8.02 -11.68
CA ALA A 130 12.94 -8.10 -13.14
C ALA A 130 12.19 -6.94 -13.85
N PRO A 131 12.84 -6.25 -14.82
CA PRO A 131 12.24 -5.09 -15.50
C PRO A 131 10.89 -5.38 -16.16
N MET A 132 10.74 -6.58 -16.72
CA MET A 132 9.48 -7.04 -17.33
C MET A 132 8.33 -7.09 -16.31
N THR A 133 8.63 -7.49 -15.07
CA THR A 133 7.64 -7.55 -13.99
C THR A 133 7.24 -6.14 -13.53
N LEU A 134 8.19 -5.20 -13.44
CA LEU A 134 7.90 -3.79 -13.14
C LEU A 134 7.01 -3.17 -14.23
N LYS A 135 7.34 -3.43 -15.51
CA LYS A 135 6.50 -3.00 -16.64
C LYS A 135 5.10 -3.60 -16.56
N LYS A 136 4.99 -4.89 -16.24
CA LYS A 136 3.69 -5.55 -16.03
C LYS A 136 2.89 -4.87 -14.92
N TYR A 137 3.50 -4.59 -13.77
CA TYR A 137 2.81 -3.90 -12.67
C TYR A 137 2.38 -2.49 -13.05
N ARG A 138 3.23 -1.74 -13.76
CA ARG A 138 2.88 -0.40 -14.27
C ARG A 138 1.68 -0.46 -15.21
N ASN A 139 1.68 -1.40 -16.16
CA ASN A 139 0.54 -1.58 -17.07
C ASN A 139 -0.75 -1.92 -16.31
N VAL A 140 -0.65 -2.74 -15.26
CA VAL A 140 -1.83 -3.07 -14.44
C VAL A 140 -2.39 -1.84 -13.74
N ILE A 141 -1.50 -1.07 -13.13
CA ILE A 141 -1.88 0.15 -12.41
C ILE A 141 -2.46 1.20 -13.38
N THR A 142 -1.90 1.35 -14.58
CA THR A 142 -2.36 2.33 -15.56
C THR A 142 -3.71 1.98 -16.19
N HIS A 143 -3.97 0.70 -16.46
CA HIS A 143 -5.11 0.28 -17.27
C HIS A 143 -6.22 -0.44 -16.50
N GLN A 144 -5.98 -0.95 -15.30
CA GLN A 144 -7.00 -1.67 -14.51
C GLN A 144 -7.47 -0.90 -13.27
N PHE A 145 -6.71 0.07 -12.76
CA PHE A 145 -7.16 0.84 -11.61
C PHE A 145 -8.13 1.94 -12.07
N ALA A 146 -9.08 2.31 -11.22
CA ALA A 146 -10.00 3.40 -11.55
C ALA A 146 -9.22 4.73 -11.69
N PRO A 147 -9.55 5.58 -12.68
CA PRO A 147 -8.80 6.83 -12.94
C PRO A 147 -8.70 7.77 -11.74
N ASN A 148 -9.73 7.80 -10.89
CA ASN A 148 -9.79 8.68 -9.72
C ASN A 148 -9.11 8.10 -8.47
N TRP A 149 -8.65 6.85 -8.49
CA TRP A 149 -8.03 6.23 -7.31
C TRP A 149 -6.69 6.84 -6.95
N MET A 150 -5.90 7.31 -7.92
CA MET A 150 -4.58 7.91 -7.67
C MET A 150 -4.64 9.14 -6.77
N SER A 151 -5.75 9.88 -6.84
CA SER A 151 -5.99 11.08 -6.04
C SER A 151 -6.69 10.81 -4.70
N ARG A 152 -7.08 9.56 -4.44
CA ARG A 152 -7.76 9.14 -3.21
C ARG A 152 -6.77 8.72 -2.15
N ASP A 153 -7.19 8.84 -0.89
CA ASP A 153 -6.48 8.21 0.22
C ASP A 153 -6.58 6.69 0.07
N ILE A 154 -5.47 5.99 0.14
CA ILE A 154 -5.43 4.53 0.03
C ILE A 154 -6.34 3.83 1.06
N ARG A 155 -6.57 4.44 2.24
CA ARG A 155 -7.45 3.92 3.29
C ARG A 155 -8.93 4.16 3.02
N SER A 156 -9.26 5.08 2.12
CA SER A 156 -10.64 5.36 1.72
C SER A 156 -11.15 4.42 0.63
N ILE A 157 -10.28 3.58 0.07
CA ILE A 157 -10.65 2.58 -0.94
C ILE A 157 -11.26 1.39 -0.20
N THR A 158 -12.58 1.24 -0.30
CA THR A 158 -13.31 0.17 0.39
C THR A 158 -13.26 -1.14 -0.40
N PRO A 159 -13.51 -2.30 0.24
CA PRO A 159 -13.60 -3.59 -0.43
C PRO A 159 -14.61 -3.58 -1.60
N GLU A 160 -15.77 -2.96 -1.41
CA GLU A 160 -16.85 -2.90 -2.42
C GLU A 160 -16.42 -2.07 -3.63
N MET A 161 -15.62 -1.01 -3.44
CA MET A 161 -15.05 -0.26 -4.55
C MET A 161 -14.10 -1.12 -5.38
N ILE A 162 -13.33 -1.99 -4.73
CA ILE A 162 -12.38 -2.89 -5.40
C ILE A 162 -13.13 -3.99 -6.15
N GLU A 163 -14.18 -4.54 -5.53
CA GLU A 163 -15.08 -5.50 -6.16
C GLU A 163 -15.76 -4.91 -7.41
N ALA A 164 -16.32 -3.71 -7.32
CA ALA A 164 -16.96 -3.04 -8.45
C ALA A 164 -15.97 -2.83 -9.62
N GLN A 165 -14.73 -2.42 -9.31
CA GLN A 165 -13.68 -2.34 -10.33
C GLN A 165 -13.27 -3.72 -10.86
N PHE A 166 -13.27 -4.75 -10.02
CA PHE A 166 -12.96 -6.11 -10.44
C PHE A 166 -13.93 -6.59 -11.51
N TYR A 167 -15.23 -6.40 -11.33
CA TYR A 167 -16.25 -6.78 -12.32
C TYR A 167 -16.10 -5.98 -13.62
N LEU A 168 -15.84 -4.67 -13.55
CA LEU A 168 -15.60 -3.84 -14.74
C LEU A 168 -14.39 -4.33 -15.55
N VAL A 169 -13.30 -4.69 -14.88
CA VAL A 169 -12.11 -5.25 -15.53
C VAL A 169 -12.38 -6.68 -16.02
N GLN A 170 -13.26 -7.44 -15.36
CA GLN A 170 -13.60 -8.80 -15.73
C GLN A 170 -14.32 -8.86 -17.08
N GLU A 171 -15.18 -7.88 -17.38
CA GLU A 171 -15.89 -7.77 -18.67
C GLU A 171 -14.91 -7.60 -19.84
N THR A 172 -13.92 -6.71 -19.69
CA THR A 172 -12.95 -6.41 -20.75
C THR A 172 -11.78 -7.42 -20.81
N ALA A 173 -11.33 -7.90 -19.66
CA ALA A 173 -10.13 -8.73 -19.55
C ALA A 173 -10.16 -9.62 -18.29
N ARG A 174 -10.86 -10.75 -18.39
CA ARG A 174 -11.05 -11.73 -17.29
C ARG A 174 -9.76 -12.23 -16.61
N GLU A 175 -8.61 -12.21 -17.27
CA GLU A 175 -7.33 -12.57 -16.63
C GLU A 175 -6.71 -11.42 -15.83
N ARG A 176 -6.91 -10.18 -16.28
CA ARG A 176 -6.25 -9.00 -15.72
C ARG A 176 -6.88 -8.55 -14.40
N CYS A 177 -8.16 -8.85 -14.15
CA CYS A 177 -8.83 -8.52 -12.89
C CYS A 177 -8.18 -9.20 -11.67
N PHE A 178 -7.72 -10.45 -11.79
CA PHE A 178 -6.98 -11.12 -10.70
C PHE A 178 -5.57 -10.57 -10.50
N GLU A 179 -4.91 -10.14 -11.58
CA GLU A 179 -3.62 -9.47 -11.48
C GLU A 179 -3.76 -8.08 -10.83
N MET A 180 -4.88 -7.36 -11.07
CA MET A 180 -5.22 -6.13 -10.37
C MET A 180 -5.27 -6.33 -8.85
N LEU A 181 -6.02 -7.32 -8.36
CA LEU A 181 -6.11 -7.64 -6.94
C LEU A 181 -4.74 -7.98 -6.33
N LYS A 182 -3.94 -8.76 -7.07
CA LYS A 182 -2.59 -9.14 -6.67
C LYS A 182 -1.68 -7.92 -6.57
N VAL A 183 -1.70 -7.03 -7.55
CA VAL A 183 -0.88 -5.80 -7.54
C VAL A 183 -1.31 -4.88 -6.40
N PHE A 184 -2.60 -4.68 -6.19
CA PHE A 184 -3.12 -3.88 -5.08
C PHE A 184 -2.68 -4.45 -3.72
N GLY A 185 -2.82 -5.76 -3.51
CA GLY A 185 -2.35 -6.41 -2.29
C GLY A 185 -0.84 -6.32 -2.09
N ASN A 186 -0.05 -6.38 -3.17
CA ASN A 186 1.39 -6.20 -3.12
C ASN A 186 1.79 -4.76 -2.75
N ILE A 187 1.08 -3.75 -3.25
CA ILE A 187 1.26 -2.35 -2.86
C ILE A 187 0.98 -2.24 -1.37
N TRP A 188 -0.19 -2.68 -0.90
CA TRP A 188 -0.56 -2.60 0.52
C TRP A 188 0.48 -3.26 1.44
N THR A 189 0.89 -4.49 1.12
CA THR A 189 1.83 -5.26 1.94
C THR A 189 3.23 -4.63 1.97
N THR A 190 3.67 -4.05 0.86
CA THR A 190 4.99 -3.40 0.77
C THR A 190 4.97 -2.05 1.49
N CYS A 191 3.87 -1.31 1.42
CA CYS A 191 3.73 0.02 1.98
C CYS A 191 3.37 0.04 3.47
N ALA A 192 2.63 -0.97 3.96
CA ALA A 192 2.22 -1.09 5.37
C ALA A 192 3.34 -0.92 6.41
N PRO A 193 4.56 -1.47 6.23
CA PRO A 193 5.65 -1.25 7.18
C PRO A 193 6.31 0.15 7.09
N ILE A 194 6.09 0.90 6.02
CA ILE A 194 6.74 2.19 5.76
C ILE A 194 5.97 3.31 6.42
N PHE A 195 4.66 3.32 6.20
CA PHE A 195 3.77 4.33 6.74
C PHE A 195 3.47 4.00 8.22
N LYS A 196 4.31 4.51 9.12
CA LYS A 196 4.17 4.37 10.58
C LYS A 196 3.96 5.74 11.24
N ASP A 197 3.15 5.79 12.29
CA ASP A 197 3.04 6.97 13.15
C ASP A 197 4.27 7.08 14.08
N SER A 198 4.39 8.20 14.80
CA SER A 198 5.42 8.44 15.84
C SER A 198 5.39 7.41 16.98
N ASN A 199 4.34 6.60 17.09
CA ASN A 199 4.21 5.48 18.04
C ASN A 199 4.51 4.11 17.39
N GLU A 200 5.18 4.08 16.23
CA GLU A 200 5.49 2.89 15.43
C GLU A 200 4.29 2.07 14.93
N LYS A 201 3.06 2.52 15.21
CA LYS A 201 1.83 1.89 14.72
C LYS A 201 1.71 2.10 13.21
N ARG A 202 1.40 1.02 12.48
CA ARG A 202 1.13 1.08 11.03
C ARG A 202 -0.08 1.99 10.77
N LEU A 203 0.11 2.99 9.91
CA LEU A 203 -0.93 3.92 9.48
C LEU A 203 -1.90 3.26 8.50
N LEU A 204 -1.37 2.35 7.68
CA LEU A 204 -2.15 1.42 6.87
C LEU A 204 -2.67 0.34 7.81
N GLY A 205 -4.00 0.25 7.91
CA GLY A 205 -4.68 -0.78 8.69
C GLY A 205 -4.58 -2.17 8.05
N THR A 206 -5.61 -2.98 8.28
CA THR A 206 -5.76 -4.27 7.59
C THR A 206 -5.96 -4.05 6.10
N SER A 207 -5.34 -4.91 5.27
CA SER A 207 -5.56 -4.88 3.82
C SER A 207 -7.03 -5.17 3.51
N PRO A 208 -7.66 -4.49 2.54
CA PRO A 208 -9.02 -4.79 2.12
C PRO A 208 -9.10 -6.05 1.24
N ILE A 209 -7.96 -6.57 0.75
CA ILE A 209 -7.94 -7.71 -0.19
C ILE A 209 -8.51 -9.02 0.35
N PRO A 210 -8.28 -9.43 1.61
CA PRO A 210 -8.91 -10.63 2.18
C PRO A 210 -10.44 -10.56 2.11
N GLU A 211 -11.03 -9.43 2.50
CA GLU A 211 -12.47 -9.20 2.45
C GLU A 211 -12.99 -9.17 1.01
N VAL A 212 -12.26 -8.54 0.08
CA VAL A 212 -12.58 -8.62 -1.36
C VAL A 212 -12.56 -10.06 -1.87
N ARG A 213 -11.65 -10.91 -1.39
CA ARG A 213 -11.62 -12.32 -1.79
C ARG A 213 -12.80 -13.11 -1.24
N GLU A 214 -13.30 -12.75 -0.06
CA GLU A 214 -14.52 -13.31 0.50
C GLU A 214 -15.75 -12.88 -0.32
N LEU A 215 -15.82 -11.61 -0.73
CA LEU A 215 -16.88 -11.11 -1.62
C LEU A 215 -16.87 -11.81 -2.99
N LEU A 216 -15.69 -12.09 -3.53
CA LEU A 216 -15.49 -12.77 -4.81
C LEU A 216 -15.49 -14.30 -4.69
N ASP A 217 -16.02 -14.86 -3.61
CA ASP A 217 -16.07 -16.31 -3.45
C ASP A 217 -16.86 -16.97 -4.59
N GLY A 218 -16.35 -18.11 -5.09
CA GLY A 218 -16.90 -18.79 -6.26
C GLY A 218 -16.51 -18.22 -7.62
N VAL A 219 -15.87 -17.05 -7.73
CA VAL A 219 -15.38 -16.53 -9.02
C VAL A 219 -14.16 -17.33 -9.48
N GLN A 220 -14.33 -18.12 -10.54
CA GLN A 220 -13.24 -18.93 -11.08
C GLN A 220 -12.28 -18.11 -11.95
N LYS A 221 -10.98 -18.35 -11.74
CA LYS A 221 -9.94 -17.84 -12.64
C LYS A 221 -10.00 -18.58 -13.97
N ASN A 222 -10.41 -17.88 -15.02
CA ASN A 222 -10.37 -18.44 -16.37
C ASN A 222 -8.91 -18.70 -16.78
N ARG A 223 -8.62 -19.92 -17.21
CA ARG A 223 -7.32 -20.28 -17.77
C ARG A 223 -7.51 -20.31 -19.29
N PRO A 224 -6.85 -19.42 -20.04
CA PRO A 224 -6.98 -19.45 -21.49
C PRO A 224 -6.53 -20.81 -21.99
N ASN A 225 -7.29 -21.39 -22.90
CA ASN A 225 -6.88 -22.62 -23.55
C ASN A 225 -5.62 -22.31 -24.37
N ARG A 226 -4.50 -22.96 -24.05
CA ARG A 226 -3.25 -22.85 -24.79
C ARG A 226 -3.12 -24.13 -25.62
N PRO A 227 -3.67 -24.16 -26.85
CA PRO A 227 -3.55 -25.35 -27.67
C PRO A 227 -2.07 -25.61 -27.92
N VAL A 228 -1.59 -26.76 -27.44
CA VAL A 228 -0.26 -27.27 -27.76
C VAL A 228 -0.36 -27.92 -29.12
N ILE A 229 0.60 -27.65 -30.01
CA ILE A 229 0.68 -28.33 -31.31
C ILE A 229 0.81 -29.84 -31.01
N PRO A 230 -0.16 -30.68 -31.41
CA PRO A 230 -0.08 -32.11 -31.19
C PRO A 230 1.14 -32.70 -31.89
N SER A 231 1.80 -33.69 -31.26
CA SER A 231 3.04 -34.31 -31.79
C SER A 231 2.92 -34.78 -33.25
N HIS A 232 1.77 -35.35 -33.62
CA HIS A 232 1.51 -35.83 -34.99
C HIS A 232 1.36 -34.71 -36.04
N LEU A 233 1.09 -33.46 -35.62
CA LEU A 233 1.02 -32.29 -36.49
C LEU A 233 2.34 -31.54 -36.57
N LEU A 234 3.33 -31.87 -35.71
CA LEU A 234 4.61 -31.19 -35.68
C LEU A 234 5.37 -31.33 -37.01
N GLY A 235 5.34 -32.52 -37.62
CA GLY A 235 5.95 -32.74 -38.95
C GLY A 235 5.31 -31.89 -40.04
N LYS A 236 3.97 -31.81 -40.06
CA LYS A 236 3.24 -30.94 -41.01
C LYS A 236 3.56 -29.46 -40.77
N PHE A 237 3.66 -29.04 -39.52
CA PHE A 237 4.04 -27.68 -39.14
C PHE A 237 5.45 -27.32 -39.63
N VAL A 238 6.44 -28.17 -39.37
CA VAL A 238 7.83 -27.96 -39.83
C VAL A 238 7.91 -27.88 -41.35
N VAL A 239 7.28 -28.82 -42.07
CA VAL A 239 7.24 -28.80 -43.55
C VAL A 239 6.57 -27.54 -44.08
N THR A 240 5.52 -27.05 -43.41
CA THR A 240 4.84 -25.80 -43.81
C THR A 240 5.76 -24.59 -43.60
N LEU A 241 6.53 -24.55 -42.51
CA LEU A 241 7.53 -23.49 -42.27
C LEU A 241 8.66 -23.53 -43.31
N GLU A 242 9.13 -24.72 -43.68
CA GLU A 242 10.16 -24.88 -44.73
C GLU A 242 9.62 -24.41 -46.09
N ARG A 243 8.39 -24.78 -46.45
CA ARG A 243 7.76 -24.29 -47.68
C ARG A 243 7.51 -22.78 -47.67
N LEU A 244 7.16 -22.20 -46.52
CA LEU A 244 7.02 -20.75 -46.36
C LEU A 244 8.37 -20.03 -46.51
N ARG A 245 9.43 -20.62 -45.94
CA ARG A 245 10.81 -20.12 -46.11
C ARG A 245 11.24 -20.19 -47.57
N ASP A 246 11.04 -21.34 -48.21
CA ASP A 246 11.51 -21.62 -49.56
C ASP A 246 10.67 -20.89 -50.61
N GLY A 247 9.36 -20.70 -50.38
CA GLY A 247 8.48 -19.86 -51.21
C GLY A 247 8.78 -18.36 -51.10
N PHE A 248 9.42 -17.90 -50.02
CA PHE A 248 10.01 -16.56 -49.94
C PHE A 248 11.35 -16.45 -50.68
N LEU A 249 12.02 -17.58 -50.93
CA LEU A 249 13.29 -17.68 -51.65
C LEU A 249 13.10 -18.03 -53.15
N SER A 250 11.95 -18.58 -53.54
CA SER A 250 11.60 -18.94 -54.92
C SER A 250 10.64 -17.92 -55.56
N VAL A 251 10.89 -16.62 -55.38
CA VAL A 251 10.44 -15.66 -56.40
C VAL A 251 11.38 -15.82 -57.60
N ASP A 252 11.25 -16.95 -58.27
CA ASP A 252 11.91 -17.22 -59.54
C ASP A 252 11.27 -16.32 -60.60
N ALA A 253 12.12 -15.57 -61.28
CA ALA A 253 11.81 -14.44 -62.14
C ALA A 253 11.00 -14.76 -63.42
N ASN A 254 10.40 -15.94 -63.59
CA ASN A 254 9.93 -16.41 -64.91
C ASN A 254 8.61 -17.20 -64.93
N ASN A 255 7.65 -16.99 -64.01
CA ASN A 255 6.34 -17.62 -64.15
C ASN A 255 5.19 -16.61 -64.14
N GLU A 256 4.59 -16.40 -65.32
CA GLU A 256 3.45 -15.51 -65.58
C GLU A 256 2.10 -16.08 -65.13
N THR A 257 2.03 -17.26 -64.51
CA THR A 257 0.78 -17.79 -63.99
C THR A 257 0.60 -17.45 -62.52
N ASN A 258 -0.18 -16.39 -62.30
CA ASN A 258 -0.86 -16.02 -61.07
C ASN A 258 -1.40 -17.24 -60.30
N THR A 259 -0.71 -17.63 -59.24
CA THR A 259 -1.36 -18.30 -58.10
C THR A 259 -0.70 -17.81 -56.82
N LEU A 260 -1.30 -16.73 -56.30
CA LEU A 260 -0.96 -16.11 -55.04
C LEU A 260 -1.27 -17.07 -53.88
N ILE A 261 -0.38 -17.08 -52.89
CA ILE A 261 -0.53 -17.78 -51.63
C ILE A 261 -1.81 -17.24 -50.94
N GLU A 262 -2.86 -18.07 -50.83
CA GLU A 262 -4.03 -17.74 -50.01
C GLU A 262 -3.61 -17.73 -48.53
N CYS A 263 -3.50 -16.53 -47.96
CA CYS A 263 -3.37 -16.33 -46.52
C CYS A 263 -4.76 -15.95 -45.99
N PRO A 264 -5.44 -16.78 -45.19
CA PRO A 264 -6.88 -16.63 -44.92
C PRO A 264 -7.26 -15.42 -44.04
N ALA A 265 -6.30 -14.58 -43.63
CA ALA A 265 -6.54 -13.40 -42.80
C ALA A 265 -6.31 -12.06 -43.51
N ILE A 266 -5.74 -12.06 -44.72
CA ILE A 266 -5.49 -10.85 -45.51
C ILE A 266 -6.04 -11.14 -46.90
N GLY A 267 -7.09 -10.43 -47.29
CA GLY A 267 -7.71 -10.58 -48.61
C GLY A 267 -6.69 -10.49 -49.74
N VAL A 268 -7.05 -11.06 -50.89
CA VAL A 268 -6.18 -11.18 -52.08
C VAL A 268 -5.65 -9.80 -52.48
N ILE A 269 -4.36 -9.55 -52.25
CA ILE A 269 -3.67 -8.35 -52.75
C ILE A 269 -3.23 -8.66 -54.18
N THR A 270 -3.77 -7.92 -55.15
CA THR A 270 -3.44 -8.12 -56.56
C THR A 270 -2.23 -7.28 -56.97
N LYS A 271 -1.59 -7.65 -58.08
CA LYS A 271 -0.41 -6.95 -58.62
C LYS A 271 -0.73 -5.50 -59.01
N ASP A 272 -1.99 -5.23 -59.34
CA ASP A 272 -2.52 -3.92 -59.70
C ASP A 272 -2.67 -3.00 -58.47
N ASP A 273 -2.96 -3.56 -57.29
CA ASP A 273 -3.04 -2.80 -56.03
C ASP A 273 -1.67 -2.27 -55.58
N ILE A 274 -0.61 -3.02 -55.87
CA ILE A 274 0.78 -2.66 -55.54
C ILE A 274 1.28 -1.54 -56.44
N THR A 275 0.94 -1.57 -57.74
CA THR A 275 1.36 -0.54 -58.69
C THR A 275 0.62 0.79 -58.50
N ALA A 276 -0.63 0.75 -58.04
CA ALA A 276 -1.42 1.95 -57.74
C ALA A 276 -0.93 2.74 -56.50
N SER A 277 -0.21 2.10 -55.57
CA SER A 277 0.26 2.73 -54.33
C SER A 277 1.64 3.39 -54.41
N GLY A 278 2.42 3.12 -55.47
CA GLY A 278 3.77 3.67 -55.66
C GLY A 278 4.80 3.22 -54.61
N MET A 279 4.49 2.21 -53.80
CA MET A 279 5.35 1.71 -52.73
C MET A 279 6.23 0.55 -53.23
N THR A 280 7.47 0.47 -52.77
CA THR A 280 8.34 -0.68 -53.08
C THR A 280 7.90 -1.92 -52.30
N THR A 281 8.23 -3.13 -52.77
CA THR A 281 7.90 -4.40 -52.09
C THR A 281 8.47 -4.48 -50.66
N SER A 282 9.59 -3.80 -50.40
CA SER A 282 10.18 -3.62 -49.07
C SER A 282 9.39 -2.65 -48.17
N ASP A 283 8.71 -1.66 -48.75
CA ASP A 283 7.89 -0.73 -47.99
C ASP A 283 6.59 -1.40 -47.54
N ILE A 284 6.00 -2.24 -48.40
CA ILE A 284 4.75 -2.97 -48.10
C ILE A 284 4.98 -4.06 -47.04
N THR A 285 6.09 -4.80 -47.09
CA THR A 285 6.41 -5.79 -46.04
C THR A 285 6.68 -5.12 -44.69
N ASN A 286 7.34 -3.96 -44.69
CA ASN A 286 7.53 -3.19 -43.46
C ASN A 286 6.23 -2.54 -42.96
N ASP A 287 5.33 -2.13 -43.85
CA ASP A 287 4.04 -1.53 -43.50
C ASP A 287 3.05 -2.59 -43.00
N VAL A 288 3.04 -3.79 -43.58
CA VAL A 288 2.26 -4.95 -43.08
C VAL A 288 2.79 -5.40 -41.72
N VAL A 289 4.11 -5.44 -41.53
CA VAL A 289 4.70 -5.76 -40.22
C VAL A 289 4.46 -4.65 -39.19
N ARG A 290 4.38 -3.38 -39.59
CA ARG A 290 4.09 -2.25 -38.68
C ARG A 290 2.61 -2.10 -38.36
N ASN A 291 1.71 -2.30 -39.33
CA ASN A 291 0.28 -2.05 -39.22
C ASN A 291 -0.53 -3.30 -38.84
N HIS A 292 -0.02 -4.51 -39.10
CA HIS A 292 -0.70 -5.78 -38.74
C HIS A 292 0.00 -6.58 -37.64
N ALA A 293 1.08 -6.06 -37.04
CA ALA A 293 1.55 -6.53 -35.72
C ALA A 293 0.66 -6.04 -34.55
N THR A 294 -0.51 -5.46 -34.82
CA THR A 294 -1.60 -5.42 -33.85
C THR A 294 -2.28 -6.78 -33.83
N TYR A 295 -1.89 -7.61 -32.87
CA TYR A 295 -2.80 -8.61 -32.30
C TYR A 295 -4.19 -7.98 -32.11
N PRO A 296 -5.29 -8.70 -32.39
CA PRO A 296 -6.62 -8.18 -32.11
C PRO A 296 -6.76 -7.99 -30.61
N THR A 297 -6.56 -6.75 -30.16
CA THR A 297 -7.20 -6.21 -28.98
C THR A 297 -8.59 -5.76 -29.39
N HIS A 298 -9.56 -6.66 -29.32
CA HIS A 298 -10.99 -6.36 -29.26
C HIS A 298 -11.66 -7.58 -28.59
N VAL A 299 -12.67 -7.51 -27.74
CA VAL A 299 -13.52 -6.48 -27.12
C VAL A 299 -14.11 -7.19 -25.90
#